data_AF-A0A8S8YVS9-F1
#
_entry.id   AF-A0A8S8YVS9-F1
#
_cell.length_a   1.000
_cell.length_b   1.000
_cell.length_c   1.000
_cell.angle_alpha   90.00
_cell.angle_beta   90.00
_cell.angle_gamma   90.00
#
_symmetry.space_group_name_H-M   'P 1'
#
loop_
_entity.id
_entity.type
_entity.pdbx_description
1 polymer ?
#
loop_
_entity_poly.entity_id
_entity_poly.type
_entity_poly.pdbx_seq_one_letter_code
_entity_poly.pdbx_strand_id
1 'polypeptide(L)' 'MQEKRRERILVFWLLASAFGIMFAVLSWAQEGGLLPPADELGAWKGAMAAATGLVLYYLVAREIPGGPGDV' A
#
# COMPACT_ATOMS: atom_id res chain seq x y z
N MET A 1 2.84 27.48 0.90
CA MET A 1 2.07 26.93 -0.25
C MET A 1 2.78 25.75 -0.91
N GLN A 2 4.08 25.84 -1.20
CA GLN A 2 4.85 24.75 -1.84
C GLN A 2 5.02 23.51 -0.95
N GLU A 3 5.27 23.68 0.35
CA GLU A 3 5.48 22.56 1.30
C GLU A 3 4.25 21.65 1.43
N LYS A 4 3.06 22.23 1.66
CA LYS A 4 1.80 21.48 1.68
C LYS A 4 1.52 20.68 0.39
N ARG A 5 2.00 21.16 -0.77
CA ARG A 5 1.88 20.42 -2.04
C ARG A 5 2.86 19.25 -2.08
N ARG A 6 4.11 19.45 -1.66
CA ARG A 6 5.13 18.40 -1.56
C ARG A 6 4.69 17.28 -0.62
N GLU A 7 4.18 17.61 0.56
CA GLU A 7 3.65 16.64 1.53
C GLU A 7 2.54 15.77 0.93
N ARG A 8 1.56 16.38 0.26
CA ARG A 8 0.45 15.62 -0.37
C ARG A 8 0.96 14.66 -1.44
N ILE A 9 1.94 15.06 -2.22
CA ILE A 9 2.55 14.21 -3.25
C ILE A 9 3.29 13.05 -2.59
N LEU A 10 4.05 13.30 -1.52
CA LEU A 10 4.74 12.25 -0.77
C LEU A 10 3.75 11.25 -0.13
N VAL A 11 2.68 11.73 0.51
CA VAL A 11 1.62 10.87 1.05
C VAL A 11 1.01 10.01 -0.05
N PHE A 12 0.71 10.61 -1.20
CA PHE A 12 0.15 9.87 -2.34
C PHE A 12 1.09 8.77 -2.82
N TRP A 13 2.38 9.07 -2.98
CA TRP A 13 3.38 8.08 -3.40
C TRP A 13 3.57 6.97 -2.37
N LEU A 14 3.55 7.28 -1.07
CA LEU A 14 3.64 6.29 0.00
C LEU A 14 2.43 5.35 0.01
N LEU A 15 1.22 5.89 -0.20
CA LEU A 15 0.00 5.07 -0.33
C LEU A 15 0.03 4.17 -1.56
N ALA A 16 0.43 4.71 -2.72
CA ALA A 16 0.56 3.94 -3.96
C ALA A 16 1.60 2.82 -3.83
N SER A 17 2.73 3.12 -3.16
CA SER A 17 3.78 2.13 -2.89
C SER A 17 3.30 1.06 -1.92
N ALA A 18 2.63 1.43 -0.83
CA ALA A 18 2.10 0.49 0.15
C ALA A 18 1.05 -0.46 -0.46
N PHE A 19 0.19 0.06 -1.33
CA PHE A 19 -0.72 -0.74 -2.14
C PHE A 19 0.05 -1.74 -3.02
N GLY A 20 1.05 -1.28 -3.77
CA GLY A 20 1.85 -2.14 -4.66
C GLY A 20 2.57 -3.25 -3.93
N ILE A 21 3.19 -2.95 -2.78
CA ILE A 21 3.86 -3.93 -1.92
C ILE A 21 2.87 -5.01 -1.46
N MET A 22 1.71 -4.62 -0.94
CA MET A 22 0.72 -5.59 -0.48
C MET A 22 0.11 -6.40 -1.63
N PHE A 23 -0.05 -5.80 -2.80
CA PHE A 23 -0.49 -6.53 -3.99
C PHE A 23 0.52 -7.62 -4.38
N ALA A 24 1.82 -7.34 -4.29
CA ALA A 24 2.87 -8.33 -4.51
C ALA A 24 2.85 -9.44 -3.44
N VAL A 25 2.74 -9.08 -2.15
CA VAL A 25 2.63 -10.05 -1.05
C VAL A 25 1.42 -10.97 -1.22
N LEU A 26 0.26 -10.43 -1.58
CA LEU A 26 -0.94 -11.23 -1.85
C LEU A 26 -0.76 -12.10 -3.10
N SER A 27 0.00 -11.65 -4.10
CA SER A 27 0.32 -12.47 -5.28
C SER A 27 1.18 -13.68 -4.89
N TRP A 28 2.19 -13.49 -4.06
CA TRP A 28 2.98 -14.60 -3.52
C TRP A 28 2.16 -15.53 -2.64
N ALA A 29 1.24 -14.99 -1.83
CA ALA A 29 0.35 -15.82 -1.03
C ALA A 29 -0.61 -16.67 -1.90
N GLN A 30 -1.04 -16.17 -3.06
CA GLN A 30 -1.78 -16.96 -4.05
C GLN A 30 -0.92 -18.05 -4.69
N GLU A 31 0.30 -17.71 -5.12
CA GLU A 31 1.24 -18.70 -5.68
C GLU A 31 1.61 -19.80 -4.68
N GLY A 32 1.68 -19.46 -3.38
CA GLY A 32 1.92 -20.39 -2.28
C GLY A 32 0.70 -21.20 -1.83
N GLY A 33 -0.47 -21.01 -2.45
CA GLY A 33 -1.71 -21.72 -2.10
C GLY A 33 -2.35 -21.29 -0.76
N LEU A 34 -1.91 -20.17 -0.18
CA LEU A 34 -2.51 -19.59 1.04
C LEU A 34 -3.78 -18.79 0.75
N LEU A 35 -3.95 -18.34 -0.49
CA LEU A 35 -5.14 -17.64 -0.96
C LEU A 35 -5.78 -18.41 -2.13
N PRO A 36 -7.11 -18.27 -2.32
CA PRO A 36 -7.80 -18.83 -3.47
C PRO A 36 -7.16 -18.41 -4.82
N PRO A 37 -7.41 -19.18 -5.89
CA PRO A 37 -6.94 -18.84 -7.22
C PRO A 37 -7.45 -17.46 -7.67
N ALA A 38 -6.67 -16.79 -8.52
CA ALA A 38 -7.02 -15.47 -9.04
C ALA A 38 -8.38 -15.45 -9.78
N ASP A 39 -8.76 -16.60 -10.34
CA ASP A 39 -10.01 -16.80 -11.08
C ASP A 39 -11.27 -16.58 -10.21
N GLU A 40 -11.16 -16.83 -8.90
CA GLU A 40 -12.25 -16.61 -7.94
C GLU A 40 -12.15 -15.25 -7.25
N LEU A 41 -10.93 -14.75 -7.04
CA LEU A 41 -10.68 -13.50 -6.32
C LEU A 41 -10.92 -12.25 -7.18
N GLY A 42 -10.73 -12.30 -8.50
CA GLY A 42 -11.01 -11.19 -9.41
C GLY A 42 -10.59 -9.80 -8.87
N ALA A 43 -11.52 -8.85 -8.90
CA ALA A 43 -11.30 -7.49 -8.37
C ALA A 43 -11.15 -7.42 -6.83
N TRP A 44 -11.56 -8.46 -6.11
CA TRP A 44 -11.49 -8.53 -4.65
C TRP A 44 -10.05 -8.55 -4.14
N LYS A 45 -9.12 -9.14 -4.90
CA LYS A 45 -7.68 -9.05 -4.61
C LYS A 45 -7.19 -7.60 -4.52
N GLY A 46 -7.66 -6.74 -5.44
CA GLY A 46 -7.33 -5.32 -5.43
C GLY A 46 -7.89 -4.61 -4.19
N ALA A 47 -9.12 -4.92 -3.80
CA ALA A 47 -9.72 -4.39 -2.58
C ALA A 47 -8.97 -4.83 -1.32
N MET A 48 -8.57 -6.10 -1.25
CA MET A 48 -7.74 -6.63 -0.17
C MET A 48 -6.38 -5.95 -0.12
N ALA A 49 -5.70 -5.81 -1.27
CA ALA A 49 -4.42 -5.13 -1.37
C ALA A 49 -4.51 -3.67 -0.91
N ALA A 50 -5.61 -2.97 -1.23
CA ALA A 50 -5.87 -1.61 -0.75
C ALA A 50 -6.07 -1.57 0.77
N ALA A 51 -6.90 -2.47 1.33
CA ALA A 51 -7.12 -2.54 2.77
C ALA A 51 -5.82 -2.85 3.53
N THR A 52 -5.08 -3.87 3.11
CA THR A 52 -3.81 -4.23 3.73
C THR A 52 -2.73 -3.19 3.48
N GLY A 53 -2.74 -2.53 2.31
CA GLY A 53 -1.81 -1.45 1.97
C GLY A 53 -2.03 -0.21 2.82
N LEU A 54 -3.28 0.11 3.18
CA LEU A 54 -3.59 1.15 4.16
C LEU A 54 -3.03 0.80 5.54
N VAL A 55 -3.19 -0.44 5.99
CA VAL A 55 -2.60 -0.91 7.25
C VAL A 55 -1.08 -0.75 7.23
N LEU A 56 -0.41 -1.17 6.14
CA LEU A 56 1.04 -1.01 5.98
C LEU A 56 1.47 0.46 5.94
N TYR A 57 0.67 1.34 5.32
CA TYR A 57 0.92 2.77 5.34
C TYR A 57 0.89 3.33 6.77
N TYR A 58 -0.13 2.99 7.56
CA TYR A 58 -0.25 3.48 8.93
C TYR A 58 0.82 2.96 9.88
N LEU A 59 1.25 1.71 9.72
CA LEU A 59 2.23 1.07 10.61
C LEU A 59 3.68 1.41 10.26
N VAL A 60 3.99 1.55 8.97
CA VAL A 60 5.37 1.72 8.51
C VAL A 60 5.56 3.07 7.85
N ALA A 61 4.82 3.34 6.76
CA ALA A 61 5.11 4.46 5.87
C ALA A 61 4.89 5.84 6.51
N ARG A 62 3.96 5.93 7.48
CA ARG A 62 3.63 7.17 8.19
C ARG A 62 4.77 7.66 9.09
N GLU A 63 5.58 6.76 9.63
CA GLU A 63 6.65 7.10 10.59
C GLU A 63 8.05 7.11 9.95
N ILE A 64 8.14 7.01 8.62
CA ILE A 64 9.43 7.05 7.92
C ILE A 64 10.07 8.44 8.04
N PRO A 65 11.33 8.54 8.52
CA PRO A 65 12.06 9.80 8.55
C PRO A 65 12.27 10.36 7.13
N GLY A 66 12.14 11.68 6.97
CA GLY A 66 12.01 12.34 5.67
C GLY A 66 10.60 12.28 5.06
N GLY A 67 9.62 11.81 5.84
CA GLY A 67 8.22 11.70 5.47
C GLY A 67 7.42 13.01 5.59
N PRO A 68 6.12 12.98 5.24
CA PRO A 68 5.24 14.14 5.36
C PRO A 68 5.15 14.63 6.81
N GLY A 69 5.49 15.91 7.05
CA GLY A 69 5.46 16.52 8.39
C GLY A 69 6.77 16.45 9.17
N ASP A 70 7.84 15.89 8.58
CA ASP A 70 9.19 15.97 9.13
C ASP A 70 9.79 17.36 8.81
N VAL A 71 10.19 18.10 9.85
CA VAL A 71 10.63 19.52 9.80
C VAL A 71 12.14 19.67 9.93
#